data_AF-A0A199UEV8-F1
#
_entry.id   AF-A0A199UEV8-F1
#
_cell.length_a   1.000
_cell.length_b   1.000
_cell.length_c   1.000
_cell.angle_alpha   90.00
_cell.angle_beta   90.00
_cell.angle_gamma   90.00
#
_symmetry.space_group_name_H-M   'P 1'
#
loop_
_entity.id
_entity.type
_entity.pdbx_description
1 polymer ?
#
loop_
_entity_poly.entity_id
_entity_poly.type
_entity_poly.pdbx_seq_one_letter_code
_entity_poly.pdbx_strand_id
1 'polypeptide(L)'
;MAGKGAEEEDDYMGDLSLFLPPDLSSSSSSSSSTRKLGSKERLLPQQAKPKRPRGLSWQEQRRLERERRQREEDERTVAGLDAAIPETNVGFKLLRRMGFSPGSALGKDGAGRAEPVALEIRRSRAGIGAASPAEEAARRGREAAERTRRMEEEMAAEFGSRQRRQWRTRRVVADYRKADAALAQLENREIVEEPLPTEDADANMKAEGTAVAAAEEEEEEEKEEEEVITEEDLHELLTKLRDEHRYCLYCGCQYESAEALATNCPGVNEDDH
;
A
#
# COMPACT_ATOMS: atom_id res chain seq x y z
N MET A 1 -32.37 -2.90 73.71
CA MET A 1 -32.55 -1.52 73.25
C MET A 1 -31.35 -1.14 72.41
N ALA A 2 -31.59 -0.75 71.17
CA ALA A 2 -30.58 -0.21 70.26
C ALA A 2 -30.38 1.28 70.55
N GLY A 3 -29.14 1.76 70.49
CA GLY A 3 -28.78 3.18 70.58
C GLY A 3 -27.42 3.40 69.93
N LYS A 4 -27.46 3.88 68.69
CA LYS A 4 -26.31 4.22 67.83
C LYS A 4 -25.50 5.36 68.46
N GLY A 5 -24.21 5.16 68.65
CA GLY A 5 -23.24 6.27 68.72
C GLY A 5 -22.94 6.70 67.28
N ALA A 6 -23.41 7.88 66.90
CA ALA A 6 -22.96 8.54 65.68
C ALA A 6 -21.62 9.21 66.02
N GLU A 7 -20.53 8.65 65.50
CA GLU A 7 -19.27 9.39 65.40
C GLU A 7 -19.49 10.43 64.28
N GLU A 8 -19.67 11.68 64.69
CA GLU A 8 -19.54 12.84 63.79
C GLU A 8 -18.06 12.94 63.42
N GLU A 9 -17.69 12.37 62.27
CA GLU A 9 -16.43 12.69 61.61
C GLU A 9 -16.51 14.14 61.13
N ASP A 10 -16.05 15.06 61.99
CA ASP A 10 -15.85 16.46 61.64
C ASP A 10 -14.99 16.54 60.38
N ASP A 11 -15.59 17.04 59.31
CA ASP A 11 -15.03 17.30 57.98
C ASP A 11 -14.00 18.45 58.05
N TYR A 12 -12.95 18.20 58.83
CA TYR A 12 -11.80 19.06 59.04
C TYR A 12 -11.04 19.10 57.71
N MET A 13 -11.17 20.24 57.01
CA MET A 13 -10.62 20.63 55.69
C MET A 13 -11.66 20.81 54.57
N GLY A 14 -12.95 20.92 54.87
CA GLY A 14 -13.99 21.24 53.86
C GLY A 14 -14.31 22.73 53.66
N ASP A 15 -13.99 23.61 54.63
CA ASP A 15 -14.53 24.97 54.63
C ASP A 15 -13.64 26.00 53.92
N LEU A 16 -13.76 26.04 52.59
CA LEU A 16 -13.11 27.05 51.75
C LEU A 16 -13.79 28.43 51.81
N SER A 17 -14.90 28.59 52.54
CA SER A 17 -15.62 29.86 52.63
C SER A 17 -14.81 30.98 53.30
N LEU A 18 -13.77 30.61 54.06
CA LEU A 18 -12.79 31.53 54.66
C LEU A 18 -11.87 32.24 53.63
N PHE A 19 -11.78 31.72 52.41
CA PHE A 19 -10.87 32.21 51.36
C PHE A 19 -11.58 32.94 50.20
N LEU A 20 -12.91 32.95 50.16
CA LEU A 20 -13.66 33.74 49.20
C LEU A 20 -14.14 35.05 49.86
N PRO A 21 -13.96 36.21 49.22
CA PRO A 21 -14.54 37.46 49.72
C PRO A 21 -16.08 37.37 49.70
N PRO A 22 -16.78 37.94 50.68
CA PRO A 22 -18.23 37.85 50.76
C PRO A 22 -18.87 38.60 49.59
N ASP A 23 -19.45 37.85 48.65
CA ASP A 23 -20.27 38.43 47.58
C ASP A 23 -21.48 39.13 48.20
N LEU A 24 -21.59 40.41 47.89
CA LEU A 24 -22.67 41.27 48.32
C LEU A 24 -24.00 40.78 47.74
N SER A 25 -24.96 40.63 48.64
CA SER A 25 -26.42 40.56 48.43
C SER A 25 -26.98 39.22 47.93
N SER A 26 -27.40 38.44 48.91
CA SER A 26 -28.64 37.67 48.84
C SER A 26 -29.85 38.59 48.68
N SER A 27 -30.74 38.29 47.73
CA SER A 27 -32.17 38.51 47.95
C SER A 27 -32.98 37.36 47.34
N SER A 28 -33.60 36.65 48.26
CA SER A 28 -34.61 35.60 48.15
C SER A 28 -35.79 35.91 47.22
N SER A 29 -36.31 34.89 46.52
CA SER A 29 -37.62 34.26 46.80
C SER A 29 -38.27 33.58 45.58
N SER A 30 -39.17 32.65 45.92
CA SER A 30 -39.99 31.69 45.17
C SER A 30 -40.74 32.14 43.90
N SER A 31 -40.87 31.19 42.97
CA SER A 31 -42.00 30.88 42.07
C SER A 31 -42.81 32.02 41.42
N SER A 32 -42.84 32.07 40.08
CA SER A 32 -44.05 31.87 39.25
C SER A 32 -43.81 32.26 37.79
N SER A 33 -44.44 31.49 36.91
CA SER A 33 -44.52 31.69 35.47
C SER A 33 -45.08 33.06 35.10
N THR A 34 -44.33 33.86 34.33
CA THR A 34 -44.92 34.76 33.34
C THR A 34 -44.07 34.79 32.09
N ARG A 35 -44.73 34.52 30.96
CA ARG A 35 -44.21 34.82 29.63
C ARG A 35 -44.32 36.35 29.47
N LYS A 36 -43.33 37.00 28.83
CA LYS A 36 -43.47 37.66 27.50
C LYS A 36 -42.48 38.85 27.33
N LEU A 37 -41.86 38.88 26.15
CA LEU A 37 -41.32 40.02 25.37
C LEU A 37 -40.00 40.71 25.79
N GLY A 38 -38.93 40.33 25.11
CA GLY A 38 -38.29 41.18 24.10
C GLY A 38 -37.49 42.40 24.56
N SER A 39 -36.18 42.21 24.76
CA SER A 39 -35.17 43.22 24.47
C SER A 39 -34.05 42.56 23.67
N LYS A 40 -33.81 43.08 22.48
CA LYS A 40 -32.85 42.55 21.50
C LYS A 40 -31.54 43.29 21.67
N GLU A 41 -30.78 43.00 22.73
CA GLU A 41 -29.37 43.37 22.78
C GLU A 41 -28.55 42.36 21.97
N ARG A 42 -27.86 42.89 20.97
CA ARG A 42 -27.02 42.15 20.02
C ARG A 42 -25.70 41.79 20.71
N LEU A 43 -25.67 40.64 21.39
CA LEU A 43 -24.43 40.03 21.86
C LEU A 43 -23.60 39.55 20.67
N LEU A 44 -22.31 39.87 20.68
CA LEU A 44 -21.28 39.39 19.75
C LEU A 44 -21.37 37.87 19.54
N PRO A 45 -21.01 37.34 18.34
CA PRO A 45 -21.03 35.90 18.10
C PRO A 45 -20.08 35.18 19.08
N GLN A 46 -20.65 34.56 20.11
CA GLN A 46 -19.94 33.58 20.91
C GLN A 46 -19.55 32.44 19.98
N GLN A 47 -18.25 32.24 19.81
CA GLN A 47 -17.71 31.18 18.96
C GLN A 47 -18.39 29.87 19.33
N ALA A 48 -19.00 29.24 18.32
CA ALA A 48 -19.78 28.03 18.52
C ALA A 48 -18.88 26.95 19.12
N LYS A 49 -19.27 26.42 20.29
CA LYS A 49 -18.59 25.25 20.88
C LYS A 49 -18.59 24.12 19.84
N PRO A 50 -17.45 23.48 19.56
CA PRO A 50 -17.39 22.42 18.56
C PRO A 50 -18.38 21.32 18.93
N LYS A 51 -19.21 20.92 17.97
CA LYS A 51 -20.21 19.86 18.15
C LYS A 51 -19.48 18.57 18.52
N ARG A 52 -19.89 17.95 19.64
CA ARG A 52 -19.32 16.68 20.08
C ARG A 52 -19.50 15.63 18.98
N PRO A 53 -18.44 14.88 18.62
CA PRO A 53 -18.57 13.80 17.65
C PRO A 53 -19.56 12.75 18.20
N ARG A 54 -20.60 12.45 17.42
CA ARG A 54 -21.57 11.42 17.76
C ARG A 54 -20.95 10.06 17.38
N GLY A 55 -20.93 9.11 18.32
CA GLY A 55 -20.51 7.73 18.05
C GLY A 55 -19.20 7.26 18.70
N LEU A 56 -18.42 8.15 19.33
CA LEU A 56 -17.18 7.76 20.03
C LEU A 56 -17.44 7.45 21.50
N SER A 57 -16.78 6.44 22.05
CA SER A 57 -16.85 6.11 23.48
C SER A 57 -16.34 7.29 24.32
N TRP A 58 -16.94 7.53 25.50
CA TRP A 58 -16.51 8.58 26.42
C TRP A 58 -15.01 8.48 26.75
N GLN A 59 -14.48 7.25 26.82
CA GLN A 59 -13.05 7.01 27.06
C GLN A 59 -12.17 7.49 25.90
N GLU A 60 -12.59 7.25 24.65
CA GLU A 60 -11.87 7.71 23.45
C GLU A 60 -11.90 9.23 23.32
N GLN A 61 -13.07 9.85 23.58
CA GLN A 61 -13.20 11.30 23.58
C GLN A 61 -12.23 11.95 24.57
N ARG A 62 -12.14 11.43 25.80
CA ARG A 62 -11.23 11.93 26.85
C ARG A 62 -9.75 11.67 26.51
N ARG A 63 -9.45 10.62 25.74
CA ARG A 63 -8.09 10.36 25.25
C ARG A 63 -7.69 11.37 24.18
N LEU A 64 -8.55 11.59 23.17
CA LEU A 64 -8.32 12.56 22.09
C LEU A 64 -8.21 13.99 22.63
N GLU A 65 -9.06 14.36 23.59
CA GLU A 65 -9.00 15.68 24.23
C GLU A 65 -7.67 15.89 24.98
N ARG A 66 -7.20 14.87 25.70
CA ARG A 66 -5.89 14.90 26.33
C ARG A 66 -4.79 15.06 25.29
N GLU A 67 -4.80 14.26 24.22
CA GLU A 67 -3.79 14.34 23.15
C GLU A 67 -3.80 15.72 22.47
N ARG A 68 -4.97 16.29 22.21
CA ARG A 68 -5.09 17.64 21.64
C ARG A 68 -4.46 18.69 22.56
N ARG A 69 -4.80 18.65 23.85
CA ARG A 69 -4.22 19.55 24.85
C ARG A 69 -2.70 19.41 24.92
N GLN A 70 -2.18 18.19 24.81
CA GLN A 70 -0.75 17.93 24.80
C GLN A 70 -0.07 18.56 23.57
N ARG A 71 -0.66 18.42 22.37
CA ARG A 71 -0.16 19.06 21.15
C ARG A 71 -0.18 20.58 21.25
N GLU A 72 -1.28 21.16 21.70
CA GLU A 72 -1.40 22.60 21.92
C GLU A 72 -0.36 23.14 22.93
N GLU A 73 -0.06 22.36 23.99
CA GLU A 73 0.99 22.70 24.96
C GLU A 73 2.40 22.62 24.34
N ASP A 74 2.68 21.61 23.52
CA ASP A 74 3.97 21.46 22.84
C ASP A 74 4.18 22.56 21.82
N GLU A 75 3.19 22.84 20.98
CA GLU A 75 3.19 23.94 20.02
C GLU A 75 3.40 25.28 20.70
N ARG A 76 2.72 25.53 21.83
CA ARG A 76 2.94 26.75 22.62
C ARG A 76 4.36 26.82 23.20
N THR A 77 4.92 25.69 23.61
CA THR A 77 6.28 25.63 24.16
C THR A 77 7.31 25.90 23.08
N VAL A 78 7.18 25.27 21.91
CA VAL A 78 8.04 25.49 20.74
C VAL A 78 7.93 26.93 20.25
N ALA A 79 6.71 27.46 20.06
CA ALA A 79 6.51 28.84 19.67
C ALA A 79 7.08 29.84 20.69
N GLY A 80 7.04 29.51 21.99
CA GLY A 80 7.64 30.33 23.04
C GLY A 80 9.17 30.29 23.05
N LEU A 81 9.79 29.21 22.56
CA LEU A 81 11.24 29.09 22.39
C LEU A 81 11.72 29.83 21.14
N ASP A 82 10.92 29.80 20.07
CA ASP A 82 11.24 30.48 18.81
C ASP A 82 11.04 31.99 18.90
N ALA A 83 10.10 32.46 19.73
CA ALA A 83 9.82 33.87 19.90
C ALA A 83 10.89 34.56 20.76
N ALA A 84 11.52 35.59 20.20
CA ALA A 84 12.43 36.46 20.94
C ALA A 84 11.70 37.19 22.08
N ILE A 85 12.39 37.39 23.21
CA ILE A 85 11.84 38.11 24.37
C ILE A 85 11.53 39.56 23.94
N PRO A 86 10.31 40.07 24.20
CA PRO A 86 9.92 41.41 23.77
C PRO A 86 10.71 42.49 24.52
N GLU A 87 10.97 43.63 23.86
CA GLU A 87 11.75 44.74 24.45
C GLU A 87 11.09 45.38 25.67
N THR A 88 9.77 45.19 25.82
CA THR A 88 9.00 45.67 26.97
C THR A 88 9.31 44.90 28.25
N ASN A 89 9.86 43.68 28.14
CA ASN A 89 10.22 42.83 29.27
C ASN A 89 11.33 43.50 30.11
N VAL A 90 11.15 43.50 31.42
CA VAL A 90 12.10 44.06 32.40
C VAL A 90 13.49 43.41 32.25
N GLY A 91 13.54 42.10 31.99
CA GLY A 91 14.80 41.38 31.78
C GLY A 91 15.56 41.86 30.55
N PHE A 92 14.87 42.11 29.43
CA PHE A 92 15.48 42.65 28.23
C PHE A 92 16.02 44.07 28.44
N LYS A 93 15.28 44.92 29.16
CA LYS A 93 15.72 46.28 29.53
C LYS A 93 16.97 46.24 30.40
N LEU A 94 17.05 45.30 31.34
CA LEU A 94 18.22 45.12 32.20
C LEU A 94 19.43 44.64 31.39
N LEU A 95 19.25 43.63 30.53
CA LEU A 95 20.31 43.12 29.63
C LEU A 95 20.85 44.23 28.74
N ARG A 96 19.98 45.03 28.12
CA ARG A 96 20.38 46.16 27.28
C ARG A 96 21.23 47.18 28.06
N ARG A 97 20.89 47.45 29.33
CA ARG A 97 21.65 48.36 30.19
C ARG A 97 23.01 47.80 30.62
N MET A 98 23.16 46.47 30.59
CA MET A 98 24.43 45.77 30.81
C MET A 98 25.27 45.62 29.53
N GLY A 99 24.84 46.22 28.41
CA GLY A 99 25.59 46.21 27.15
C GLY A 99 25.21 45.10 26.17
N PHE A 100 24.11 44.38 26.40
CA PHE A 100 23.58 43.43 25.42
C PHE A 100 22.91 44.14 24.24
N SER A 101 23.30 43.79 23.02
CA SER A 101 22.63 44.21 21.78
C SER A 101 21.80 43.05 21.18
N PRO A 102 20.59 43.32 20.65
CA PRO A 102 19.79 42.27 20.02
C PRO A 102 20.55 41.67 18.84
N GLY A 103 20.74 40.35 18.84
CA GLY A 103 21.50 39.62 17.82
C GLY A 103 22.99 39.42 18.12
N SER A 104 23.55 40.03 19.18
CA SER A 104 24.92 39.74 19.62
C SER A 104 24.96 38.58 20.60
N ALA A 105 25.93 37.70 20.44
CA ALA A 105 26.25 36.67 21.43
C ALA A 105 26.88 37.28 22.69
N LEU A 106 26.59 36.68 23.85
CA LEU A 106 27.13 37.12 25.13
C LEU A 106 28.57 36.62 25.34
N GLY A 107 29.45 37.43 25.92
CA GLY A 107 30.83 37.05 26.25
C GLY A 107 31.86 38.11 25.83
N LYS A 108 33.09 38.01 26.34
CA LYS A 108 34.16 39.01 26.13
C LYS A 108 34.43 39.32 24.65
N ASP A 109 34.40 38.29 23.81
CA ASP A 109 34.59 38.38 22.35
C ASP A 109 33.32 38.00 21.56
N GLY A 110 32.15 37.96 22.23
CA GLY A 110 30.92 37.42 21.61
C GLY A 110 30.97 35.90 21.36
N ALA A 111 31.79 35.16 22.12
CA ALA A 111 31.97 33.72 21.96
C ALA A 111 30.78 32.84 22.43
N GLY A 112 29.74 33.44 23.02
CA GLY A 112 28.55 32.71 23.46
C GLY A 112 27.65 32.26 22.30
N ARG A 113 26.67 31.40 22.59
CA ARG A 113 25.62 31.05 21.61
C ARG A 113 24.61 32.19 21.53
N ALA A 114 24.33 32.67 20.32
CA ALA A 114 23.30 33.68 20.08
C ALA A 114 21.88 33.08 20.05
N GLU A 115 21.76 31.81 19.66
CA GLU A 115 20.49 31.11 19.53
C GLU A 115 20.22 30.20 20.74
N PRO A 116 18.95 30.02 21.14
CA PRO A 116 18.59 29.09 22.21
C PRO A 116 18.96 27.64 21.85
N VAL A 117 19.01 26.77 22.86
CA VAL A 117 19.24 25.34 22.63
C VAL A 117 17.92 24.72 22.18
N ALA A 118 17.94 23.96 21.08
CA ALA A 118 16.77 23.26 20.59
C ALA A 118 16.30 22.21 21.62
N LEU A 119 14.99 22.15 21.85
CA LEU A 119 14.36 21.19 22.76
C LEU A 119 13.53 20.20 21.96
N GLU A 120 13.79 18.90 22.15
CA GLU A 120 12.97 17.82 21.61
C GLU A 120 11.96 17.37 22.67
N ILE A 121 10.68 17.71 22.47
CA ILE A 121 9.62 17.35 23.43
C ILE A 121 9.18 15.89 23.18
N ARG A 122 9.63 14.97 24.02
CA ARG A 122 9.23 13.55 23.95
C ARG A 122 8.13 13.26 24.97
N ARG A 123 6.91 13.01 24.49
CA ARG A 123 5.76 12.59 25.34
C ARG A 123 5.63 11.07 25.50
N SER A 124 6.46 10.30 24.81
CA SER A 124 6.49 8.85 24.93
C SER A 124 7.14 8.41 26.25
N ARG A 125 6.62 7.33 26.85
CA ARG A 125 7.25 6.62 27.98
C ARG A 125 8.35 5.63 27.55
N ALA A 126 8.70 5.62 26.27
CA ALA A 126 9.77 4.77 25.74
C ALA A 126 11.14 5.26 26.26
N GLY A 127 12.10 4.34 26.38
CA GLY A 127 13.46 4.68 26.80
C GLY A 127 14.13 5.68 25.87
N ILE A 128 15.06 6.47 26.40
CA ILE A 128 15.91 7.34 25.60
C ILE A 128 16.67 6.47 24.59
N GLY A 129 16.56 6.80 23.30
CA GLY A 129 17.14 6.01 22.21
C GLY A 129 16.14 5.08 21.49
N ALA A 130 14.93 4.90 22.00
CA ALA A 130 13.86 4.26 21.23
C ALA A 130 13.48 5.14 20.02
N ALA A 131 13.27 4.52 18.86
CA ALA A 131 12.76 5.22 17.68
C ALA A 131 11.40 5.84 18.01
N SER A 132 11.11 7.01 17.45
CA SER A 132 9.78 7.59 17.56
C SER A 132 8.75 6.64 16.94
N PRO A 133 7.50 6.62 17.42
CA PRO A 133 6.45 5.80 16.82
C PRO A 133 6.28 6.06 15.31
N ALA A 134 6.56 7.28 14.87
CA ALA A 134 6.53 7.66 13.46
C ALA A 134 7.67 6.99 12.66
N GLU A 135 8.89 6.99 13.18
CA GLU A 135 10.03 6.32 12.55
C GLU A 135 9.82 4.79 12.49
N GLU A 136 9.29 4.19 13.56
CA GLU A 136 9.03 2.76 13.58
C GLU A 136 7.91 2.36 12.59
N ALA A 137 6.84 3.17 12.52
CA ALA A 137 5.77 2.99 11.53
C ALA A 137 6.29 3.16 10.10
N ALA A 138 7.16 4.14 9.84
CA ALA A 138 7.78 4.35 8.54
C ALA A 138 8.66 3.15 8.14
N ARG A 139 9.44 2.58 9.08
CA ARG A 139 10.24 1.39 8.84
C ARG A 139 9.35 0.19 8.46
N ARG A 140 8.31 -0.08 9.26
CA ARG A 140 7.35 -1.16 8.96
C ARG A 140 6.62 -0.95 7.62
N GLY A 141 6.28 0.28 7.28
CA GLY A 141 5.66 0.61 6.00
C GLY A 141 6.58 0.33 4.81
N ARG A 142 7.87 0.65 4.90
CA ARG A 142 8.87 0.33 3.86
C ARG A 142 9.05 -1.18 3.70
N GLU A 143 9.18 -1.91 4.81
CA GLU A 143 9.29 -3.38 4.79
C GLU A 143 8.05 -4.04 4.16
N ALA A 144 6.85 -3.54 4.47
CA ALA A 144 5.61 -4.04 3.88
C ALA A 144 5.55 -3.78 2.37
N ALA A 145 5.90 -2.57 1.92
CA ALA A 145 5.95 -2.21 0.50
C ALA A 145 7.00 -3.03 -0.27
N GLU A 146 8.13 -3.35 0.35
CA GLU A 146 9.13 -4.22 -0.25
C GLU A 146 8.61 -5.66 -0.41
N ARG A 147 7.89 -6.18 0.60
CA ARG A 147 7.28 -7.52 0.52
C ARG A 147 6.22 -7.59 -0.58
N THR A 148 5.36 -6.59 -0.70
CA THR A 148 4.34 -6.55 -1.77
C THR A 148 5.02 -6.49 -3.14
N ARG A 149 6.04 -5.65 -3.30
CA ARG A 149 6.80 -5.55 -4.55
C ARG A 149 7.47 -6.87 -4.92
N ARG A 150 8.11 -7.57 -3.97
CA ARG A 150 8.73 -8.89 -4.21
C ARG A 150 7.69 -9.92 -4.65
N MET A 151 6.54 -9.98 -3.99
CA MET A 151 5.44 -10.86 -4.36
C MET A 151 4.92 -10.57 -5.79
N GLU A 152 4.78 -9.29 -6.15
CA GLU A 152 4.39 -8.86 -7.50
C GLU A 152 5.42 -9.28 -8.55
N GLU A 153 6.72 -9.07 -8.28
CA GLU A 153 7.81 -9.49 -9.17
C GLU A 153 7.84 -11.02 -9.36
N GLU A 154 7.64 -11.80 -8.29
CA GLU A 154 7.55 -13.26 -8.33
C GLU A 154 6.36 -13.74 -9.17
N MET A 155 5.16 -13.17 -8.94
CA MET A 155 3.96 -13.49 -9.74
C MET A 155 4.15 -13.16 -11.22
N ALA A 156 4.76 -12.02 -11.53
CA ALA A 156 5.06 -11.63 -12.91
C ALA A 156 6.08 -12.56 -13.58
N ALA A 157 7.13 -12.98 -12.85
CA ALA A 157 8.12 -13.94 -13.34
C ALA A 157 7.50 -15.32 -13.61
N GLU A 158 6.60 -15.77 -12.74
CA GLU A 158 5.86 -17.01 -12.91
C GLU A 158 4.94 -16.95 -14.14
N PHE A 159 4.17 -15.87 -14.28
CA PHE A 159 3.30 -15.65 -15.46
C PHE A 159 4.11 -15.65 -16.76
N GLY A 160 5.22 -14.91 -16.81
CA GLY A 160 6.10 -14.89 -17.98
C GLY A 160 6.68 -16.27 -18.32
N SER A 161 6.99 -17.08 -17.31
CA SER A 161 7.52 -18.44 -17.51
C SER A 161 6.45 -19.40 -18.02
N ARG A 162 5.22 -19.30 -17.49
CA ARG A 162 4.05 -20.06 -17.97
C ARG A 162 3.75 -19.74 -19.43
N GLN A 163 3.72 -18.46 -19.77
CA GLN A 163 3.48 -18.02 -21.13
C GLN A 163 4.58 -18.55 -22.08
N ARG A 164 5.88 -18.36 -21.76
CA ARG A 164 6.99 -18.92 -22.56
C ARG A 164 6.88 -20.43 -22.76
N ARG A 165 6.46 -21.19 -21.73
CA ARG A 165 6.25 -22.64 -21.86
C ARG A 165 5.14 -22.97 -22.85
N GLN A 166 4.00 -22.27 -22.77
CA GLN A 166 2.89 -22.47 -23.70
C GLN A 166 3.25 -22.15 -25.14
N TRP A 167 3.98 -21.04 -25.39
CA TRP A 167 4.46 -20.70 -26.73
C TRP A 167 5.41 -21.78 -27.27
N ARG A 168 6.35 -22.30 -26.45
CA ARG A 168 7.23 -23.39 -26.85
C ARG A 168 6.44 -24.64 -27.24
N THR A 169 5.51 -25.09 -26.39
CA THR A 169 4.67 -26.25 -26.70
C THR A 169 3.85 -26.05 -27.97
N ARG A 170 3.21 -24.88 -28.15
CA ARG A 170 2.47 -24.56 -29.38
C ARG A 170 3.37 -24.58 -30.62
N ARG A 171 4.60 -24.09 -30.50
CA ARG A 171 5.56 -24.05 -31.61
C ARG A 171 5.99 -25.45 -32.04
N VAL A 172 6.29 -26.34 -31.08
CA VAL A 172 6.62 -27.75 -31.33
C VAL A 172 5.48 -28.44 -32.09
N VAL A 173 4.24 -28.26 -31.64
CA VAL A 173 3.05 -28.82 -32.31
C VAL A 173 2.90 -28.29 -33.74
N ALA A 174 3.08 -26.98 -33.94
CA ALA A 174 2.97 -26.38 -35.26
C ALA A 174 4.05 -26.90 -36.22
N ASP A 175 5.29 -27.02 -35.77
CA ASP A 175 6.39 -27.53 -36.59
C ASP A 175 6.25 -29.03 -36.86
N TYR A 176 5.75 -29.80 -35.88
CA TYR A 176 5.43 -31.22 -36.09
C TYR A 176 4.42 -31.39 -37.21
N ARG A 177 3.32 -30.62 -37.20
CA ARG A 177 2.30 -30.67 -38.25
C ARG A 177 2.84 -30.28 -39.63
N LYS A 178 3.74 -29.31 -39.70
CA LYS A 178 4.38 -28.93 -40.98
C LYS A 178 5.30 -30.03 -41.49
N ALA A 179 6.10 -30.62 -40.61
CA ALA A 179 6.98 -31.74 -40.93
C ALA A 179 6.15 -32.96 -41.38
N ASP A 180 5.05 -33.19 -40.65
CA ASP A 180 3.87 -34.02 -40.93
C ASP A 180 3.48 -34.02 -42.41
N ALA A 181 2.95 -32.85 -42.79
CA ALA A 181 2.48 -32.57 -44.13
C ALA A 181 3.58 -32.69 -45.20
N ALA A 182 4.81 -32.25 -44.90
CA ALA A 182 5.93 -32.36 -45.83
C ALA A 182 6.32 -33.83 -46.09
N LEU A 183 6.32 -34.67 -45.05
CA LEU A 183 6.58 -36.10 -45.17
C LEU A 183 5.48 -36.77 -46.00
N ALA A 184 4.20 -36.48 -45.71
CA ALA A 184 3.08 -36.99 -46.51
C ALA A 184 3.20 -36.64 -48.01
N GLN A 185 3.60 -35.40 -48.32
CA GLN A 185 3.85 -34.95 -49.69
C GLN A 185 5.01 -35.70 -50.36
N LEU A 186 6.13 -35.88 -49.64
CA LEU A 186 7.33 -36.55 -50.16
C LEU A 186 7.15 -38.06 -50.31
N GLU A 187 6.32 -38.68 -49.47
CA GLU A 187 5.94 -40.10 -49.57
C GLU A 187 4.87 -40.37 -50.64
N ASN A 188 4.34 -39.33 -51.30
CA ASN A 188 3.18 -39.41 -52.21
C ASN A 188 1.98 -40.13 -51.57
N ARG A 189 1.79 -40.00 -50.26
CA ARG A 189 0.56 -40.44 -49.58
C ARG A 189 -0.57 -39.48 -49.97
N GLU A 190 -1.68 -40.04 -50.42
CA GLU A 190 -2.87 -39.28 -50.81
C GLU A 190 -3.37 -38.47 -49.60
N ILE A 191 -3.28 -37.13 -49.67
CA ILE A 191 -3.76 -36.22 -48.65
C ILE A 191 -5.29 -36.32 -48.63
N VAL A 192 -5.85 -37.06 -47.67
CA VAL A 192 -7.25 -36.87 -47.29
C VAL A 192 -7.29 -35.51 -46.59
N GLU A 193 -7.83 -34.50 -47.28
CA GLU A 193 -8.01 -33.15 -46.73
C GLU A 193 -9.00 -33.20 -45.56
N GLU A 194 -8.49 -33.47 -44.35
CA GLU A 194 -9.13 -32.94 -43.16
C GLU A 194 -8.84 -31.44 -43.09
N PRO A 195 -9.88 -30.60 -42.93
CA PRO A 195 -9.73 -29.16 -43.02
C PRO A 195 -8.80 -28.66 -41.90
N LEU A 196 -7.64 -28.13 -42.31
CA LEU A 196 -6.71 -27.45 -41.42
C LEU A 196 -7.45 -26.33 -40.66
N PRO A 197 -7.31 -26.25 -39.32
CA PRO A 197 -7.80 -25.10 -38.58
C PRO A 197 -7.01 -23.88 -39.04
N THR A 198 -7.70 -22.91 -39.62
CA THR A 198 -7.09 -21.67 -40.12
C THR A 198 -6.42 -20.92 -38.96
N GLU A 199 -5.25 -20.36 -39.23
CA GLU A 199 -4.41 -19.64 -38.27
C GLU A 199 -5.10 -18.40 -37.65
N ASP A 200 -6.27 -18.03 -38.19
CA ASP A 200 -7.13 -16.94 -37.71
C ASP A 200 -8.12 -17.35 -36.59
N ALA A 201 -8.29 -18.64 -36.30
CA ALA A 201 -9.25 -19.12 -35.29
C ALA A 201 -8.77 -18.95 -33.83
N ASP A 202 -7.46 -18.88 -33.60
CA ASP A 202 -6.85 -18.79 -32.26
C ASP A 202 -6.98 -17.39 -31.61
N ALA A 203 -7.41 -16.38 -32.38
CA ALA A 203 -7.64 -15.02 -31.87
C ALA A 203 -9.02 -14.85 -31.21
N ASN A 204 -9.97 -15.76 -31.45
CA ASN A 204 -11.39 -15.56 -31.10
C ASN A 204 -11.88 -16.41 -29.91
N MET A 205 -11.03 -16.64 -28.91
CA MET A 205 -11.40 -17.33 -27.65
C MET A 205 -11.39 -16.41 -26.42
N LYS A 206 -11.46 -15.08 -26.62
CA LYS A 206 -11.51 -14.08 -25.53
C LYS A 206 -12.76 -13.21 -25.53
N ALA A 207 -13.73 -13.47 -26.40
CA ALA A 207 -14.95 -12.68 -26.48
C ALA A 207 -16.15 -13.58 -26.75
N GLU A 208 -16.67 -14.22 -25.70
CA GLU A 208 -18.11 -14.28 -25.41
C GLU A 208 -18.34 -15.20 -24.20
N GLY A 209 -18.61 -14.59 -23.06
CA GLY A 209 -19.36 -15.23 -21.99
C GLY A 209 -20.80 -14.79 -22.11
N THR A 210 -21.70 -15.66 -22.58
CA THR A 210 -23.15 -15.66 -22.27
C THR A 210 -23.88 -16.78 -23.03
N ALA A 211 -24.49 -17.70 -22.27
CA ALA A 211 -25.54 -18.66 -22.65
C ALA A 211 -25.19 -19.64 -23.80
N VAL A 212 -25.42 -20.95 -23.69
CA VAL A 212 -26.74 -21.57 -23.59
C VAL A 212 -26.61 -22.94 -22.91
N ALA A 213 -27.58 -23.22 -22.04
CA ALA A 213 -27.78 -24.51 -21.39
C ALA A 213 -28.43 -25.53 -22.33
N ALA A 214 -28.03 -26.79 -22.13
CA ALA A 214 -28.80 -28.02 -22.33
C ALA A 214 -29.29 -28.35 -23.74
N ALA A 215 -28.55 -29.25 -24.40
CA ALA A 215 -29.13 -30.34 -25.18
C ALA A 215 -28.20 -31.56 -25.08
N GLU A 216 -28.81 -32.70 -24.78
CA GLU A 216 -28.25 -34.03 -24.61
C GLU A 216 -27.69 -34.56 -25.94
N GLU A 217 -26.63 -35.37 -25.91
CA GLU A 217 -26.67 -36.81 -26.25
C GLU A 217 -25.27 -37.41 -26.11
N GLU A 218 -25.25 -38.66 -25.66
CA GLU A 218 -24.05 -39.47 -25.44
C GLU A 218 -23.40 -39.80 -26.78
N GLU A 219 -22.21 -39.27 -27.04
CA GLU A 219 -21.25 -39.86 -27.98
C GLU A 219 -20.08 -40.42 -27.17
N GLU A 220 -19.71 -41.64 -27.57
CA GLU A 220 -18.79 -42.56 -26.91
C GLU A 220 -17.48 -41.89 -26.47
N GLU A 221 -17.12 -42.09 -25.21
CA GLU A 221 -15.76 -41.83 -24.72
C GLU A 221 -14.79 -42.87 -25.28
N GLU A 222 -14.62 -42.95 -26.60
CA GLU A 222 -13.29 -43.21 -27.17
C GLU A 222 -12.59 -41.85 -27.19
N LYS A 223 -12.13 -41.42 -26.00
CA LYS A 223 -10.98 -40.54 -25.93
C LYS A 223 -9.84 -41.36 -26.52
N GLU A 224 -9.72 -41.36 -27.85
CA GLU A 224 -8.43 -41.55 -28.50
C GLU A 224 -7.45 -40.75 -27.65
N GLU A 225 -6.47 -41.44 -27.10
CA GLU A 225 -5.36 -40.81 -26.42
C GLU A 225 -4.75 -39.89 -27.47
N GLU A 226 -5.21 -38.63 -27.56
CA GLU A 226 -4.62 -37.63 -28.46
C GLU A 226 -3.16 -37.60 -28.08
N GLU A 227 -2.33 -38.26 -28.89
CA GLU A 227 -0.92 -38.43 -28.61
C GLU A 227 -0.35 -37.02 -28.41
N VAL A 228 0.07 -36.73 -27.18
CA VAL A 228 0.58 -35.41 -26.84
C VAL A 228 1.88 -35.25 -27.61
N ILE A 229 1.84 -34.54 -28.73
CA ILE A 229 3.02 -34.28 -29.56
C ILE A 229 4.12 -33.71 -28.68
N THR A 230 5.20 -34.48 -28.54
CA THR A 230 6.38 -34.12 -27.76
C THR A 230 7.47 -33.52 -28.65
N GLU A 231 8.47 -32.92 -28.01
CA GLU A 231 9.67 -32.42 -28.69
C GLU A 231 10.46 -33.58 -29.34
N GLU A 232 10.36 -34.78 -28.79
CA GLU A 232 11.03 -35.99 -29.28
C GLU A 232 10.39 -36.46 -30.59
N ASP A 233 9.05 -36.47 -30.67
CA ASP A 233 8.31 -36.87 -31.88
C ASP A 233 8.65 -35.96 -33.07
N LEU A 234 8.74 -34.64 -32.82
CA LEU A 234 9.21 -33.67 -33.82
C LEU A 234 10.63 -33.99 -34.28
N HIS A 235 11.54 -34.26 -33.34
CA HIS A 235 12.93 -34.57 -33.68
C HIS A 235 13.06 -35.86 -34.49
N GLU A 236 12.31 -36.91 -34.14
CA GLU A 236 12.26 -38.16 -34.91
C GLU A 236 11.78 -37.93 -36.33
N LEU A 237 10.73 -37.12 -36.51
CA LEU A 237 10.17 -36.84 -37.82
C LEU A 237 11.09 -35.96 -38.68
N LEU A 238 11.74 -34.96 -38.08
CA LEU A 238 12.80 -34.18 -38.73
C LEU A 238 13.98 -35.04 -39.15
N THR A 239 14.37 -36.02 -38.33
CA THR A 239 15.46 -36.95 -38.64
C THR A 239 15.09 -37.84 -39.83
N LYS A 240 13.87 -38.40 -39.85
CA LYS A 240 13.34 -39.17 -40.99
C LYS A 240 13.35 -38.36 -42.29
N LEU A 241 12.86 -37.11 -42.25
CA LEU A 241 12.87 -36.20 -43.41
C LEU A 241 14.29 -35.96 -43.96
N ARG A 242 15.30 -35.87 -43.09
CA ARG A 242 16.69 -35.65 -43.49
C ARG A 242 17.37 -36.90 -44.01
N ASP A 243 17.17 -38.04 -43.35
CA ASP A 243 17.85 -39.29 -43.70
C ASP A 243 17.28 -39.92 -44.97
N GLU A 244 15.95 -39.96 -45.08
CA GLU A 244 15.27 -40.63 -46.19
C GLU A 244 15.07 -39.70 -47.39
N HIS A 245 14.59 -38.47 -47.12
CA HIS A 245 14.23 -37.53 -48.16
C HIS A 245 15.25 -36.42 -48.40
N ARG A 246 16.32 -36.32 -47.58
CA ARG A 246 17.32 -35.24 -47.66
C ARG A 246 16.66 -33.86 -47.66
N TYR A 247 15.56 -33.72 -46.92
CA TYR A 247 14.77 -32.51 -46.82
C TYR A 247 14.98 -31.87 -45.45
N CYS A 248 15.12 -30.55 -45.42
CA CYS A 248 15.15 -29.78 -44.19
C CYS A 248 13.92 -28.88 -44.12
N LEU A 249 13.11 -29.06 -43.07
CA LEU A 249 11.92 -28.25 -42.81
C LEU A 249 12.25 -26.76 -42.69
N TYR A 250 13.31 -26.43 -41.93
CA TYR A 250 13.66 -25.05 -41.59
C TYR A 250 14.33 -24.30 -42.75
N CYS A 251 15.12 -24.98 -43.60
CA CYS A 251 15.62 -24.40 -44.85
C CYS A 251 14.54 -24.37 -45.95
N GLY A 252 13.51 -25.21 -45.85
CA GLY A 252 12.45 -25.35 -46.85
C GLY A 252 12.91 -25.96 -48.18
N CYS A 253 13.99 -26.74 -48.20
CA CYS A 253 14.56 -27.29 -49.43
C CYS A 253 15.03 -28.74 -49.30
N GLN A 254 15.02 -29.44 -50.45
CA GLN A 254 15.53 -30.79 -50.62
C GLN A 254 16.94 -30.75 -51.23
N TYR A 255 17.84 -31.59 -50.71
CA TYR A 255 19.24 -31.64 -51.12
C TYR A 255 19.54 -32.84 -52.01
N GLU A 256 20.46 -32.66 -52.95
CA GLU A 256 20.83 -33.69 -53.93
C GLU A 256 21.58 -34.87 -53.30
N SER A 257 22.34 -34.66 -52.23
CA SER A 257 23.08 -35.70 -51.53
C SER A 257 23.13 -35.46 -50.02
N ALA A 258 23.39 -36.50 -49.24
CA ALA A 258 23.54 -36.40 -47.79
C ALA A 258 24.75 -35.51 -47.41
N GLU A 259 25.80 -35.51 -48.23
CA GLU A 259 26.96 -34.64 -48.04
C GLU A 259 26.59 -33.16 -48.27
N ALA A 260 25.79 -32.87 -49.31
CA ALA A 260 25.32 -31.51 -49.58
C ALA A 260 24.41 -30.98 -48.46
N LEU A 261 23.57 -31.85 -47.89
CA LEU A 261 22.76 -31.52 -46.71
C LEU A 261 23.65 -31.16 -45.52
N ALA A 262 24.69 -31.95 -45.23
CA ALA A 262 25.57 -31.72 -44.09
C ALA A 262 26.44 -30.45 -44.22
N THR A 263 26.82 -30.05 -45.45
CA THR A 263 27.64 -28.85 -45.66
C THR A 263 26.83 -27.56 -45.73
N ASN A 264 25.59 -27.63 -46.23
CA ASN A 264 24.80 -26.43 -46.51
C ASN A 264 23.72 -26.14 -45.47
N CYS A 265 23.26 -27.14 -44.72
CA CYS A 265 22.26 -26.97 -43.68
C CYS A 265 22.93 -26.83 -42.30
N PRO A 266 22.65 -25.76 -41.53
CA PRO A 266 23.38 -25.46 -40.30
C PRO A 266 23.03 -26.40 -39.13
N GLY A 267 21.89 -27.08 -39.15
CA GLY A 267 21.56 -28.10 -38.15
C GLY A 267 20.24 -28.80 -38.39
N VAL A 268 19.70 -29.46 -37.36
CA VAL A 268 18.43 -30.22 -37.45
C VAL A 268 17.29 -29.41 -36.85
N ASN A 269 17.56 -28.62 -35.82
CA ASN A 269 16.56 -27.89 -35.06
C ASN A 269 16.36 -26.47 -35.58
N GLU A 270 15.25 -25.85 -35.21
CA GLU A 270 14.96 -24.44 -35.56
C GLU A 270 16.08 -23.50 -35.06
N ASP A 271 16.57 -23.73 -33.84
CA ASP A 271 17.60 -22.88 -33.21
C ASP A 271 18.95 -22.88 -33.96
N ASP A 272 19.17 -23.85 -34.86
CA ASP A 272 20.39 -23.94 -35.66
C ASP A 272 20.32 -23.06 -36.93
N HIS A 273 19.14 -22.56 -37.31
CA HIS A 273 18.86 -21.86 -38.58
C HIS A 273 18.57 -20.36 -38.40
#